data_AF-A0A821VQZ0-F1
#
_entry.id   AF-A0A821VQZ0-F1
#
_cell.length_a   1.000
_cell.length_b   1.000
_cell.length_c   1.000
_cell.angle_alpha   90.00
_cell.angle_beta   90.00
_cell.angle_gamma   90.00
#
_symmetry.space_group_name_H-M   'P 1'
#
loop_
_entity.id
_entity.type
_entity.pdbx_description
1 polymer ?
#
loop_
_entity_poly.entity_id
_entity_poly.type
_entity_poly.pdbx_seq_one_letter_code
_entity_poly.pdbx_strand_id
1 'polypeptide(L)'
;MIEQLLLLLLILIPLGLAVLSIICLLRSFNMRPRSDNEKYFQDPITKSRKPFPSLKDSHSKYLSVIIPAYKEVDRLPAMIKDTMDYLERRQ
;
A
#
# COMPACT_ATOMS: atom_id res chain seq x y z
N MET A 1 13.78 36.74 -33.22
CA MET A 1 13.78 35.29 -33.52
C MET A 1 14.35 34.46 -32.36
N ILE A 2 15.53 34.77 -31.84
CA ILE A 2 16.16 34.03 -30.71
C ILE A 2 15.37 34.16 -29.40
N GLU A 3 14.93 35.36 -29.03
CA GLU A 3 14.13 35.59 -27.80
C GLU A 3 12.81 34.80 -27.78
N GLN A 4 12.14 34.72 -28.94
CA GLN A 4 10.90 33.95 -29.09
C GLN A 4 11.15 32.44 -28.95
N LEU A 5 12.29 31.96 -29.45
CA LEU A 5 12.70 30.56 -29.30
C LEU A 5 13.00 30.23 -27.83
N LEU A 6 13.62 31.14 -27.10
CA LEU A 6 13.95 30.96 -25.69
C LEU A 6 12.70 30.93 -24.79
N LEU A 7 11.73 31.81 -25.07
CA LEU A 7 10.41 31.80 -24.41
C LEU A 7 9.62 30.52 -24.67
N LEU A 8 9.67 29.99 -25.91
CA LEU A 8 9.02 28.72 -26.26
C LEU A 8 9.59 27.56 -25.43
N LEU A 9 10.92 27.49 -25.34
CA LEU A 9 11.63 26.43 -24.59
C LEU A 9 11.32 26.49 -23.08
N LEU A 10 11.23 27.70 -22.51
CA LEU A 10 10.89 27.93 -21.10
C LEU A 10 9.52 27.36 -20.72
N ILE A 11 8.56 27.33 -21.65
CA ILE A 11 7.21 26.80 -21.42
C ILE A 11 7.16 25.29 -21.73
N LEU A 12 7.83 24.86 -22.79
CA LEU A 12 7.70 23.49 -23.30
C LEU A 12 8.42 22.46 -22.41
N ILE A 13 9.55 22.84 -21.78
CA ILE A 13 10.28 21.98 -20.84
C ILE A 13 9.45 21.65 -19.59
N PRO A 14 8.94 22.63 -18.80
CA PRO A 14 8.16 22.32 -17.61
C PRO A 14 6.84 21.64 -17.96
N LEU A 15 6.23 21.98 -19.11
CA LEU A 15 5.04 21.27 -19.60
C LEU A 15 5.36 19.80 -19.91
N GLY A 16 6.48 19.51 -20.57
CA GLY A 16 6.94 18.15 -20.83
C GLY A 16 7.22 17.37 -19.54
N LEU A 17 7.87 18.00 -18.56
CA LEU A 17 8.12 17.40 -17.25
C LEU A 17 6.83 17.15 -16.46
N ALA A 18 5.86 18.05 -16.54
CA ALA A 18 4.54 17.88 -15.92
C ALA A 18 3.76 16.72 -16.57
N VAL A 19 3.81 16.59 -17.89
CA VAL A 19 3.19 15.46 -18.58
C VAL A 19 3.88 14.15 -18.19
N LEU A 20 5.21 14.12 -18.14
CA LEU A 20 5.98 12.95 -17.70
C LEU A 20 5.62 12.56 -16.26
N SER A 21 5.56 13.52 -15.33
CA SER A 21 5.24 13.25 -13.93
C SER A 21 3.82 12.72 -13.76
N ILE A 22 2.85 13.26 -14.49
CA ILE A 22 1.47 12.74 -14.53
C ILE A 22 1.46 11.29 -15.03
N ILE A 23 2.18 10.97 -16.11
CA ILE A 23 2.28 9.60 -16.63
C ILE A 23 2.89 8.66 -15.57
N CYS A 24 3.96 9.08 -14.90
CA CYS A 24 4.59 8.30 -13.82
C CYS A 24 3.64 8.05 -12.66
N LEU A 25 2.89 9.06 -12.22
CA LEU A 25 1.90 8.92 -11.14
C LEU A 25 0.79 7.94 -11.53
N LEU A 26 0.24 8.06 -12.74
CA LEU A 26 -0.79 7.15 -13.25
C LEU A 26 -0.30 5.69 -13.33
N ARG A 27 0.98 5.48 -13.66
CA ARG A 27 1.60 4.14 -13.70
C ARG A 27 1.98 3.59 -12.32
N SER A 28 2.17 4.46 -11.32
CA SER A 28 2.57 4.06 -9.96
C SER A 28 1.45 3.34 -9.21
N PHE A 29 0.19 3.49 -9.62
CA PHE A 29 -0.97 2.85 -8.96
C PHE A 29 -1.15 1.36 -9.29
N ASN A 30 -0.13 0.68 -9.80
CA ASN A 30 -0.19 -0.76 -10.01
C ASN A 30 -0.11 -1.50 -8.66
N MET A 31 -1.26 -1.78 -8.07
CA MET A 31 -1.37 -2.76 -6.99
C MET A 31 -0.85 -4.10 -7.52
N ARG A 32 0.18 -4.66 -6.87
CA ARG A 32 0.66 -5.99 -7.22
C ARG A 32 -0.51 -6.98 -7.04
N PRO A 33 -0.75 -7.89 -8.00
CA PRO A 33 -1.77 -8.91 -7.83
C PRO A 33 -1.39 -9.78 -6.62
N ARG A 34 -2.41 -10.18 -5.85
CA ARG A 34 -2.24 -11.02 -4.67
C ARG A 34 -1.50 -12.30 -5.04
N SER A 35 -0.42 -12.60 -4.33
CA SER A 35 0.35 -13.83 -4.54
C SER A 35 -0.49 -15.06 -4.17
N ASP A 36 -0.21 -16.21 -4.78
CA ASP A 36 -0.94 -17.44 -4.46
C ASP A 36 -0.82 -17.84 -2.99
N ASN A 37 0.29 -17.53 -2.34
CA ASN A 37 0.46 -17.77 -0.90
C ASN A 37 -0.38 -16.84 -0.03
N GLU A 38 -0.61 -15.60 -0.48
CA GLU A 38 -1.44 -14.66 0.25
C GLU A 38 -2.90 -15.07 0.23
N LYS A 39 -3.36 -15.86 -0.76
CA LYS A 39 -4.77 -16.30 -0.90
C LYS A 39 -5.22 -17.34 0.14
N TYR A 40 -4.28 -17.95 0.86
CA TYR A 40 -4.57 -19.06 1.77
C TYR A 40 -3.90 -18.84 3.13
N PHE A 41 -4.47 -19.45 4.17
CA PHE A 41 -3.87 -19.56 5.49
C PHE A 41 -3.74 -21.02 5.91
N GLN A 42 -2.84 -21.29 6.86
CA GLN A 42 -2.73 -22.61 7.47
C GLN A 42 -3.70 -22.70 8.65
N ASP A 43 -4.58 -23.69 8.62
CA ASP A 43 -5.45 -24.01 9.75
C ASP A 43 -4.58 -24.49 10.93
N PRO A 44 -4.67 -23.86 12.12
CA PRO A 44 -3.83 -24.23 13.25
C PRO A 44 -4.12 -25.65 13.76
N ILE A 45 -5.34 -26.17 13.57
CA ILE A 45 -5.78 -27.48 14.06
C ILE A 45 -5.42 -28.56 13.05
N THR A 46 -5.85 -28.39 11.80
CA THR A 46 -5.68 -29.45 10.77
C THR A 46 -4.36 -29.34 10.01
N LYS A 47 -3.60 -28.25 10.19
CA LYS A 47 -2.38 -27.90 9.42
C LYS A 47 -2.58 -27.83 7.90
N SER A 48 -3.83 -27.87 7.45
CA SER A 48 -4.22 -27.82 6.04
C SER A 48 -4.25 -26.37 5.52
N ARG A 49 -4.02 -26.22 4.22
CA ARG A 49 -4.06 -24.93 3.52
C ARG A 49 -5.50 -24.60 3.13
N LYS A 50 -6.08 -23.57 3.75
CA LYS A 50 -7.47 -23.13 3.51
C LYS A 50 -7.50 -21.75 2.85
N PRO A 51 -8.41 -21.48 1.91
CA PRO A 51 -8.53 -20.16 1.31
C PRO A 51 -9.00 -19.15 2.36
N PHE A 52 -8.50 -17.91 2.28
CA PHE A 52 -9.09 -16.82 3.05
C PHE A 52 -10.52 -16.52 2.53
N PRO A 53 -11.44 -16.11 3.42
CA PRO A 53 -12.76 -15.66 3.00
C PRO A 53 -12.65 -14.41 2.11
N SER A 54 -13.57 -14.26 1.16
CA SER A 54 -13.65 -13.06 0.33
C SER A 54 -14.40 -11.96 1.08
N LEU A 55 -13.99 -10.71 0.88
CA LEU A 55 -14.72 -9.54 1.39
C LEU A 55 -16.11 -9.38 0.76
N LYS A 56 -16.37 -10.07 -0.36
CA LYS A 56 -17.67 -10.09 -1.03
C LYS A 56 -18.61 -11.15 -0.47
N ASP A 57 -18.11 -12.09 0.33
CA ASP A 57 -18.92 -13.15 0.91
C ASP A 57 -19.82 -12.58 2.01
N SER A 58 -20.91 -13.28 2.31
CA SER A 58 -21.75 -12.89 3.44
C SER A 58 -20.99 -13.03 4.76
N HIS A 59 -21.14 -12.03 5.63
CA HIS A 59 -20.54 -12.04 6.95
C HIS A 59 -21.15 -13.16 7.81
N SER A 60 -20.31 -13.92 8.50
CA SER A 60 -20.75 -15.00 9.40
C SER A 60 -20.90 -14.56 10.86
N LYS A 61 -20.32 -13.40 11.22
CA LYS A 61 -20.28 -12.84 12.58
C LYS A 61 -20.27 -11.31 12.53
N TYR A 62 -20.75 -10.70 13.61
CA TYR A 62 -20.59 -9.26 13.86
C TYR A 62 -19.49 -9.06 14.89
N LEU A 63 -18.52 -8.21 14.58
CA LEU A 63 -17.41 -7.86 15.47
C LEU A 63 -17.39 -6.34 15.65
N SER A 64 -17.36 -5.88 16.89
CA SER A 64 -17.11 -4.48 17.23
C SER A 64 -15.84 -4.41 18.07
N VAL A 65 -14.90 -3.55 17.67
CA VAL A 65 -13.64 -3.32 18.38
C VAL A 65 -13.57 -1.84 18.72
N ILE A 66 -13.53 -1.53 20.01
CA ILE A 66 -13.35 -0.16 20.50
C ILE A 66 -11.87 0.02 20.78
N ILE A 67 -11.21 0.84 19.97
CA ILE A 67 -9.79 1.16 20.12
C ILE A 67 -9.69 2.54 20.80
N PRO A 68 -9.19 2.63 22.04
CA PRO A 68 -8.99 3.93 22.67
C PRO A 68 -7.84 4.67 21.99
N ALA A 69 -8.11 5.86 21.46
CA ALA A 69 -7.11 6.74 20.82
C ALA A 69 -6.26 7.52 21.85
N TYR A 70 -5.87 6.85 22.94
CA TYR A 70 -5.04 7.47 23.98
C TYR A 70 -3.56 7.40 23.60
N LYS A 71 -2.91 8.57 23.51
CA LYS A 71 -1.47 8.73 23.22
C LYS A 71 -0.98 7.85 22.08
N GLU A 72 -1.78 7.75 21.03
CA GLU A 72 -1.50 6.84 19.92
C GLU A 72 -0.17 7.21 19.23
N VAL A 73 0.08 8.51 19.04
CA VAL A 73 1.34 9.02 18.46
C VAL A 73 2.57 8.55 19.25
N ASP A 74 2.51 8.52 20.58
CA ASP A 74 3.63 8.08 21.41
C ASP A 74 3.85 6.55 21.34
N ARG A 75 2.78 5.78 21.10
CA ARG A 75 2.82 4.31 21.04
C ARG A 75 3.17 3.77 19.65
N LEU A 76 2.86 4.51 18.60
CA LEU A 76 3.10 4.11 17.21
C LEU A 76 4.57 3.73 16.95
N PRO A 77 5.59 4.51 17.37
CA PRO A 77 6.98 4.18 17.12
C PRO A 77 7.38 2.82 17.70
N ALA A 78 7.00 2.53 18.95
CA ALA A 78 7.30 1.26 19.60
C ALA A 78 6.56 0.09 18.93
N MET A 79 5.28 0.26 18.61
CA MET A 79 4.48 -0.76 17.91
C MET A 79 5.09 -1.12 16.55
N ILE A 80 5.51 -0.12 15.77
CA ILE A 80 6.15 -0.34 14.47
C ILE A 80 7.47 -1.06 14.66
N LYS A 81 8.30 -0.62 15.61
CA LYS A 81 9.58 -1.28 15.91
C LYS A 81 9.38 -2.75 16.23
N ASP A 82 8.48 -3.08 17.16
CA ASP A 82 8.23 -4.46 17.57
C ASP A 82 7.69 -5.31 16.41
N THR A 83 6.85 -4.72 15.56
CA THR A 83 6.31 -5.37 14.37
C THR A 83 7.42 -5.67 13.36
N MET A 84 8.28 -4.71 13.06
CA MET A 84 9.39 -4.88 12.13
C MET A 84 10.38 -5.93 12.66
N ASP A 85 10.78 -5.83 13.94
CA ASP A 85 11.66 -6.79 14.60
C ASP A 85 11.10 -8.23 14.50
N TYR A 86 9.78 -8.40 14.62
CA TYR A 86 9.13 -9.70 14.47
C TYR A 86 9.12 -10.21 13.03
N LEU A 87 8.83 -9.35 12.07
CA LEU A 87 8.77 -9.72 10.66
C LEU A 87 10.16 -10.09 10.12
N GLU A 88 11.19 -9.33 10.47
CA GLU A 88 12.58 -9.59 10.08
C GLU A 88 13.08 -10.93 10.60
N ARG A 89 12.72 -11.33 11.83
CA ARG A 89 13.05 -12.65 12.39
C ARG A 89 12.40 -13.83 11.65
N ARG A 90 11.43 -13.57 10.77
CA ARG A 90 10.63 -14.58 10.06
C ARG A 90 10.82 -14.56 8.54
N GLN A 91 11.63 -13.64 8.04
CA GLN A 91 12.18 -13.71 6.69
C GLN A 91 13.30 -14.77 6.66
#